data_AF-A0A815XZN3-F1
#
_entry.id   AF-A0A815XZN3-F1
#
_cell.length_a   1.000
_cell.length_b   1.000
_cell.length_c   1.000
_cell.angle_alpha   90.00
_cell.angle_beta   90.00
_cell.angle_gamma   90.00
#
_symmetry.space_group_name_H-M   'P 1'
#
loop_
_entity.id
_entity.type
_entity.pdbx_description
1 polymer ?
#
loop_
_entity_poly.entity_id
_entity_poly.type
_entity_poly.pdbx_seq_one_letter_code
_entity_poly.pdbx_strand_id
1 'polypeptide(L)'
;ICFKITNLDTFFYQKTVNFLATNWGHDVIKLLNIRADNDWNLLGQHFGYSTSELKHLALEVNPSMILLNEWFMTHNGEEAIYGLAKILDEIGRQDVTKVIREATSASGEDTH
;
A
#
# COMPACT_ATOMS: atom_id res chain seq x y z
N ILE A 1 -1.52 -18.79 -22.74
CA ILE A 1 -2.56 -17.78 -22.40
C ILE A 1 -1.89 -16.43 -22.53
N CYS A 2 -2.29 -15.66 -23.55
CA CYS A 2 -1.70 -14.38 -23.90
C CYS A 2 -2.15 -13.30 -22.93
N PHE A 3 -1.23 -12.45 -22.47
CA PHE A 3 -1.59 -11.06 -22.20
C PHE A 3 -1.02 -10.20 -23.34
N LYS A 4 -1.91 -9.80 -24.24
CA LYS A 4 -1.64 -8.72 -25.18
C LYS A 4 -1.54 -7.44 -24.36
N ILE A 5 -0.35 -6.88 -24.31
CA ILE A 5 -0.08 -5.53 -23.81
C ILE A 5 -0.75 -4.56 -24.80
N THR A 6 -1.99 -4.17 -24.50
CA THR A 6 -2.71 -3.15 -25.26
C THR A 6 -2.48 -1.79 -24.62
N ASN A 7 -1.61 -0.98 -25.22
CA ASN A 7 -1.69 0.48 -25.45
C ASN A 7 -2.58 1.35 -24.51
N LEU A 8 -2.65 1.03 -23.22
CA LEU A 8 -3.28 1.81 -22.15
C LEU A 8 -2.25 2.21 -21.08
N ASP A 9 -1.05 1.62 -21.12
CA ASP A 9 0.05 1.85 -20.17
C ASP A 9 0.58 3.29 -20.16
N THR A 10 0.33 4.06 -21.22
CA THR A 10 0.86 5.44 -21.33
C THR A 10 -0.07 6.49 -20.74
N PHE A 11 -1.35 6.21 -20.50
CA PHE A 11 -2.30 7.20 -19.97
C PHE A 11 -2.54 7.09 -18.46
N PHE A 12 -2.27 5.92 -17.86
CA PHE A 12 -2.35 5.73 -16.41
C PHE A 12 -1.11 6.19 -15.64
N TYR A 13 -0.02 6.54 -16.34
CA TYR A 13 1.27 6.86 -15.72
C TYR A 13 1.34 8.27 -15.10
N GLN A 14 0.28 9.09 -15.19
CA GLN A 14 0.39 10.52 -14.89
C GLN A 14 -0.15 10.98 -13.53
N LYS A 15 -0.52 10.07 -12.61
CA LYS A 15 -0.86 10.46 -11.23
C LYS A 15 -0.67 9.42 -10.13
N THR A 16 0.06 8.34 -10.39
CA THR A 16 0.44 7.39 -9.35
C THR A 16 1.64 7.96 -8.61
N VAL A 17 1.46 8.40 -7.36
CA VAL A 17 2.60 8.59 -6.45
C VAL A 17 3.30 7.24 -6.41
N ASN A 18 4.55 7.17 -6.87
CA ASN A 18 5.32 5.94 -6.77
C ASN A 18 5.64 5.71 -5.29
N PHE A 19 4.70 5.08 -4.57
CA PHE A 19 4.77 4.78 -3.14
C PHE A 19 6.10 4.12 -2.78
N LEU A 20 6.59 3.22 -3.64
CA LEU A 20 7.84 2.48 -3.48
C LEU A 20 9.09 3.37 -3.59
N ALA A 21 8.99 4.56 -4.18
CA ALA A 21 10.10 5.51 -4.26
C ALA A 21 10.17 6.44 -3.02
N THR A 22 9.25 6.29 -2.06
CA THR A 22 9.20 7.14 -0.87
C THR A 22 9.83 6.44 0.34
N ASN A 23 10.54 7.21 1.18
CA ASN A 23 11.14 6.67 2.41
C ASN A 23 10.07 6.09 3.36
N TRP A 24 8.95 6.80 3.53
CA TRP A 24 7.85 6.33 4.37
C TRP A 24 7.19 5.05 3.82
N GLY A 25 7.16 4.88 2.49
CA GLY A 25 6.65 3.64 1.88
C GLY A 25 7.51 2.42 2.20
N HIS A 26 8.84 2.57 2.19
CA HIS A 26 9.75 1.52 2.64
C HIS A 26 9.54 1.17 4.13
N ASP A 27 9.33 2.17 4.98
CA ASP A 27 9.08 1.96 6.41
C ASP A 27 7.75 1.22 6.65
N VAL A 28 6.69 1.60 5.93
CA VAL A 28 5.38 0.91 5.98
C VAL A 28 5.52 -0.56 5.56
N ILE A 29 6.20 -0.85 4.45
CA ILE A 29 6.45 -2.23 3.98
C ILE A 29 7.17 -3.04 5.05
N LYS A 30 8.22 -2.46 5.63
CA LYS A 30 9.02 -3.10 6.68
C LYS A 30 8.18 -3.42 7.91
N LEU A 31 7.36 -2.48 8.38
CA LEU A 31 6.50 -2.66 9.55
C LEU A 31 5.40 -3.71 9.31
N LEU A 32 4.82 -3.75 8.12
CA LEU A 32 3.75 -4.70 7.78
C LEU A 32 4.25 -6.13 7.54
N ASN A 33 5.53 -6.31 7.17
CA ASN A 33 6.13 -7.65 7.05
C ASN A 33 6.63 -8.22 8.39
N ILE A 34 6.57 -7.46 9.49
CA ILE A 34 6.78 -8.01 10.82
C ILE A 34 5.54 -8.83 11.18
N ARG A 35 5.75 -10.12 11.48
CA ARG A 35 4.67 -11.05 11.82
C ARG A 35 3.90 -10.56 13.04
N ALA A 36 2.60 -10.38 12.87
CA ALA A 36 1.66 -9.96 13.90
C ALA A 36 0.25 -10.43 13.52
N ASP A 37 -0.69 -10.45 14.47
CA ASP A 37 -2.08 -10.83 14.18
C ASP A 37 -2.79 -9.81 13.26
N ASN A 38 -2.26 -8.59 13.21
CA ASN A 38 -2.72 -7.47 12.39
C ASN A 38 -1.64 -7.03 11.37
N ASP A 39 -1.01 -8.00 10.73
CA ASP A 39 -0.02 -7.76 9.68
C ASP A 39 -0.66 -7.59 8.29
N TRP A 40 0.19 -7.63 7.24
CA TRP A 40 -0.24 -7.53 5.84
C TRP A 40 -1.33 -8.52 5.45
N ASN A 41 -1.43 -9.68 6.12
CA ASN A 41 -2.43 -10.69 5.79
C ASN A 41 -3.84 -10.19 6.13
N LEU A 42 -4.01 -9.63 7.34
CA LEU A 42 -5.29 -9.05 7.76
C LEU A 42 -5.63 -7.83 6.91
N LEU A 43 -4.63 -6.99 6.59
CA LEU A 43 -4.81 -5.86 5.67
C LEU A 43 -5.33 -6.32 4.30
N GLY A 44 -4.74 -7.39 3.74
CA GLY A 44 -5.19 -7.93 2.46
C GLY A 44 -6.61 -8.48 2.48
N GLN A 45 -7.08 -9.02 3.62
CA GLN A 45 -8.49 -9.40 3.78
C GLN A 45 -9.41 -8.16 3.70
N HIS A 46 -9.01 -7.03 4.30
CA HIS A 46 -9.76 -5.77 4.18
C HIS A 46 -9.73 -5.18 2.76
N PHE A 47 -8.68 -5.45 1.98
CA PHE A 47 -8.64 -5.12 0.55
C PHE A 47 -9.51 -6.04 -0.31
N GLY A 48 -10.05 -7.12 0.26
CA GLY A 48 -10.95 -8.04 -0.43
C GLY A 48 -10.25 -9.26 -1.06
N TYR A 49 -8.98 -9.51 -0.77
CA TYR A 49 -8.28 -10.70 -1.25
C TYR A 49 -8.85 -11.96 -0.61
N SER A 50 -9.00 -13.00 -1.43
CA SER A 50 -9.38 -14.33 -0.96
C SER A 50 -8.26 -15.00 -0.17
N THR A 51 -8.61 -15.99 0.65
CA THR A 51 -7.62 -16.81 1.37
C THR A 51 -6.60 -17.47 0.44
N SER A 52 -7.00 -17.86 -0.78
CA SER A 52 -6.09 -18.45 -1.76
C SER A 52 -5.07 -17.45 -2.28
N GLU A 53 -5.47 -16.22 -2.57
CA GLU A 53 -4.57 -15.17 -3.05
C GLU A 53 -3.58 -14.77 -1.95
N LEU A 54 -4.05 -14.64 -0.71
CA LEU A 54 -3.17 -14.37 0.44
C LEU A 54 -2.17 -15.49 0.69
N LYS A 55 -2.56 -16.76 0.50
CA LYS A 55 -1.63 -17.89 0.56
C LYS A 55 -0.57 -17.84 -0.55
N HIS A 56 -0.94 -17.36 -1.73
CA HIS A 56 0.00 -17.18 -2.83
C HIS A 56 0.97 -16.04 -2.54
N LEU A 57 0.44 -14.88 -2.08
CA LEU A 57 1.25 -13.74 -1.64
C LEU A 57 2.22 -14.10 -0.52
N ALA A 58 1.85 -15.00 0.39
CA ALA A 58 2.73 -15.46 1.47
C ALA A 58 4.00 -16.20 0.98
N LEU A 59 4.07 -16.61 -0.30
CA LEU A 59 5.27 -17.21 -0.89
C LEU A 59 6.28 -16.17 -1.36
N GLU A 60 5.87 -14.91 -1.45
CA GLU A 60 6.69 -13.82 -1.94
C GLU A 60 7.65 -13.31 -0.87
N VAL A 61 8.79 -12.74 -1.30
CA VAL A 61 9.80 -12.21 -0.38
C VAL A 61 9.27 -11.00 0.41
N ASN A 62 8.44 -10.17 -0.22
CA ASN A 62 7.82 -8.99 0.38
C ASN A 62 6.31 -8.93 0.05
N PRO A 63 5.47 -9.70 0.75
CA PRO A 63 4.04 -9.76 0.46
C PRO A 63 3.36 -8.38 0.59
N SER A 64 3.72 -7.59 1.61
CA SER A 64 3.17 -6.25 1.80
C SER A 64 3.51 -5.28 0.66
N MET A 65 4.67 -5.42 0.02
CA MET A 65 5.08 -4.58 -1.11
C MET A 65 4.16 -4.79 -2.31
N ILE A 66 3.87 -6.06 -2.64
CA ILE A 66 3.00 -6.40 -3.76
C ILE A 66 1.57 -5.93 -3.48
N LEU A 67 1.06 -6.20 -2.27
CA LEU A 67 -0.25 -5.78 -1.81
C LEU A 67 -0.45 -4.27 -1.91
N LEU A 68 0.51 -3.49 -1.38
CA LEU A 68 0.42 -2.03 -1.40
C LEU A 68 0.63 -1.45 -2.80
N ASN A 69 1.50 -2.06 -3.61
CA ASN A 69 1.67 -1.63 -4.99
C ASN A 69 0.35 -1.76 -5.78
N GLU A 70 -0.36 -2.87 -5.63
CA GLU A 70 -1.67 -3.05 -6.26
C GLU A 70 -2.71 -2.03 -5.76
N TRP A 71 -2.75 -1.79 -4.45
CA TRP A 71 -3.61 -0.76 -3.85
C TRP A 71 -3.38 0.63 -4.46
N PHE A 72 -2.12 1.07 -4.53
CA PHE A 72 -1.77 2.39 -5.08
C PHE A 72 -1.89 2.48 -6.60
N MET A 73 -1.90 1.37 -7.32
CA MET A 73 -2.17 1.33 -8.76
C MET A 73 -3.67 1.40 -9.10
N THR A 74 -4.53 0.97 -8.18
CA THR A 74 -5.98 0.88 -8.38
C THR A 74 -6.76 2.04 -7.77
N HIS A 75 -6.13 2.86 -6.93
CA HIS A 75 -6.72 4.01 -6.25
C HIS A 75 -5.98 5.31 -6.58
N ASN A 76 -6.68 6.44 -6.57
CA ASN A 76 -6.06 7.75 -6.75
C ASN A 76 -5.18 8.10 -5.53
N GLY A 77 -4.04 8.76 -5.75
CA GLY A 77 -2.97 8.91 -4.75
C GLY A 77 -3.42 9.34 -3.35
N GLU A 78 -4.14 10.45 -3.21
CA GLU A 78 -4.60 10.92 -1.89
C GLU A 78 -5.63 9.97 -1.26
N GLU A 79 -6.60 9.51 -2.05
CA GLU A 79 -7.64 8.58 -1.61
C GLU A 79 -7.02 7.25 -1.15
N ALA A 80 -6.01 6.76 -1.86
CA ALA A 80 -5.26 5.57 -1.52
C ALA A 80 -4.55 5.73 -0.16
N ILE A 81 -3.93 6.88 0.10
CA ILE A 81 -3.25 7.18 1.37
C ILE A 81 -4.25 7.23 2.52
N TYR A 82 -5.36 7.97 2.37
CA TYR A 82 -6.38 8.10 3.42
C TYR A 82 -7.09 6.77 3.69
N GLY A 83 -7.44 6.02 2.64
CA GLY A 83 -8.07 4.71 2.75
C GLY A 83 -7.17 3.70 3.47
N LEU A 84 -5.88 3.65 3.09
CA LEU A 84 -4.89 2.82 3.77
C LEU A 84 -4.77 3.18 5.26
N ALA A 85 -4.61 4.47 5.58
CA ALA A 85 -4.48 4.92 6.97
C ALA A 85 -5.72 4.58 7.81
N LYS A 86 -6.93 4.72 7.24
CA LYS A 86 -8.17 4.36 7.92
C LYS A 86 -8.23 2.87 8.26
N ILE A 87 -7.96 1.99 7.31
CA ILE A 87 -7.99 0.53 7.52
C ILE A 87 -6.93 0.11 8.54
N LEU A 88 -5.73 0.69 8.46
CA LEU A 88 -4.66 0.42 9.41
C LEU A 88 -5.03 0.81 10.85
N ASP A 89 -5.73 1.94 11.05
CA ASP A 89 -6.27 2.30 12.37
C ASP A 89 -7.35 1.30 12.83
N GLU A 90 -8.23 0.85 11.93
CA GLU A 90 -9.28 -0.13 12.22
C GLU A 90 -8.71 -1.48 12.69
N ILE A 91 -7.59 -1.92 12.11
CA ILE A 91 -6.91 -3.17 12.50
C ILE A 91 -5.87 -2.99 13.63
N GLY A 92 -5.78 -1.80 14.22
CA GLY A 92 -4.91 -1.53 15.36
C GLY A 92 -3.41 -1.44 15.02
N ARG A 93 -3.07 -0.95 13.83
CA ARG A 93 -1.70 -0.68 13.38
C ARG A 93 -1.36 0.81 13.43
N GLN A 94 -1.55 1.41 14.60
CA GLN A 94 -1.28 2.84 14.81
C GLN A 94 0.21 3.19 14.65
N ASP A 95 1.10 2.21 14.83
CA ASP A 95 2.53 2.33 14.52
C ASP A 95 2.77 2.66 13.05
N VAL A 96 2.00 2.02 12.15
CA VAL A 96 2.08 2.25 10.70
C VAL A 96 1.36 3.55 10.32
N THR A 97 0.18 3.82 10.89
CA THR A 97 -0.56 5.06 10.56
C THR A 97 0.18 6.30 11.01
N LYS A 98 0.96 6.23 12.10
CA LYS A 98 1.85 7.32 12.52
C LYS A 98 2.86 7.69 11.43
N VAL A 99 3.53 6.72 10.82
CA VAL A 99 4.50 6.95 9.73
C VAL A 99 3.84 7.64 8.54
N ILE A 100 2.65 7.17 8.14
CA ILE A 100 1.89 7.76 7.03
C ILE A 100 1.50 9.20 7.35
N ARG A 101 0.95 9.45 8.55
CA ARG A 101 0.52 10.78 8.99
C ARG A 101 1.68 11.77 9.01
N GLU A 102 2.81 11.39 9.60
CA GLU A 102 4.02 12.22 9.64
C GLU A 102 4.51 12.60 8.23
N ALA A 103 4.53 11.64 7.30
CA ALA A 103 4.90 11.89 5.92
C ALA A 103 3.93 12.86 5.20
N THR A 104 2.62 12.69 5.42
CA THR A 104 1.59 13.56 4.80
C THR A 104 1.54 14.96 5.41
N SER A 105 1.79 15.11 6.72
CA SER A 105 1.85 16.42 7.38
C SER A 105 3.10 17.19 6.98
N ALA A 106 4.26 16.51 6.86
CA ALA A 106 5.50 17.14 6.39
C ALA A 106 5.38 17.67 4.94
N SER A 107 4.61 17.00 4.09
CA SER A 107 4.38 17.46 2.70
C SER A 107 3.52 18.73 2.59
N GLY A 108 2.86 19.15 3.67
CA GLY A 108 2.08 20.39 3.73
C GLY A 108 2.83 21.58 4.33
N GLU A 109 4.08 21.40 4.76
CA GLU A 109 4.87 22.39 5.51
C GLU A 109 5.98 23.02 4.65
N ASP A 110 5.69 23.30 3.37
CA ASP A 110 6.55 24.03 2.44
C ASP A 110 5.86 25.30 1.92
N THR A 111 5.43 26.20 2.81
CA THR A 111 5.26 27.63 2.48
C THR A 111 5.35 28.46 3.76
N HIS A 112 6.53 29.03 4.03
CA HIS A 112 6.66 30.22 4.87
C HIS A 112 7.51 31.28 4.16
#